data_AF-A0AAD5KF34-F1
#
_entry.id   AF-A0AAD5KF34-F1
#
_cell.length_a   1.000
_cell.length_b   1.000
_cell.length_c   1.000
_cell.angle_alpha   90.00
_cell.angle_beta   90.00
_cell.angle_gamma   90.00
#
_symmetry.space_group_name_H-M   'P 1'
#
loop_
_entity.id
_entity.type
_entity.pdbx_description
1 polymer ?
#
loop_
_entity_poly.entity_id
_entity_poly.type
_entity_poly.pdbx_seq_one_letter_code
_entity_poly.pdbx_strand_id
1 'polypeptide(L)'
;MVVEHRTLSSEERQKRVIQRRSVSQPMLGQENSILQQMEQLNVANTNDPKVRMLSSMKRKSIRQSLVNQNKSVGYDYDWDFWAGLLCDYEQTRKSKKFLLHNVELGIPPSIRGMVWQMLSESKNHELQDKYIDLLNTPSAYEKMIQRDLARTFPGHKFFKERDGVGQEGLYNVVRAYSVYDQEVGYCQGLAFVVGPLLLNMPDDEAFCVLVKLMNNYGLRGHFTPDMEGLHVRLYQFDALVEEYLPHVARHLQQQTITSTMYASQWFMTLFAYKFPLELVFRIYDLILTEGVRSIFQFAIAVLKRNETTILGLDFEHLLNFLKNGLFEEYKDDDRQLVADACTFDITVKRLNQLEKEHKQQQAKEVADARTLDQLQKNNVELRAQVKEIETTTLSVEQERKDICIQLDKSRADLSHAYDEQSSLNDLVGLLRDEVKSLPRRIESQCRTEFEDLCTENAKLVEKNSVLEDQLANLETLVIDIKMRYAQSENERGELQQKLNEMKKLMGI
;
A
#
# COMPACT_ATOMS: atom_id res chain seq x y z
N MET A 1 -12.90 -23.16 -77.94
CA MET A 1 -11.47 -23.51 -77.99
C MET A 1 -10.83 -23.06 -76.69
N VAL A 2 -10.39 -24.03 -75.90
CA VAL A 2 -9.53 -23.89 -74.72
C VAL A 2 -8.12 -23.52 -75.19
N VAL A 3 -7.45 -22.53 -74.60
CA VAL A 3 -5.99 -22.53 -74.42
C VAL A 3 -5.62 -21.78 -73.13
N GLU A 4 -4.82 -22.44 -72.31
CA GLU A 4 -4.41 -22.16 -70.94
C GLU A 4 -3.43 -20.97 -70.80
N HIS A 5 -3.58 -20.17 -69.75
CA HIS A 5 -2.51 -19.31 -69.24
C HIS A 5 -1.62 -20.13 -68.29
N ARG A 6 -0.42 -20.50 -68.75
CA ARG A 6 0.64 -21.03 -67.87
C ARG A 6 1.19 -19.91 -67.00
N THR A 7 0.97 -20.02 -65.70
CA THR A 7 1.67 -19.27 -64.65
C THR A 7 3.10 -19.81 -64.51
N LEU A 8 4.09 -18.93 -64.64
CA LEU A 8 5.49 -19.27 -64.37
C LEU A 8 5.73 -19.34 -62.85
N SER A 9 6.43 -20.39 -62.41
CA SER A 9 6.74 -20.69 -61.01
C SER A 9 7.73 -19.68 -60.41
N SER A 10 7.58 -19.42 -59.10
CA SER A 10 8.43 -18.55 -58.27
C SER A 10 9.93 -18.85 -58.38
N GLU A 11 10.32 -20.09 -58.71
CA GLU A 11 11.72 -20.50 -58.83
C GLU A 11 12.44 -19.93 -60.07
N GLU A 12 11.72 -19.64 -61.16
CA GLU A 12 12.29 -19.06 -62.37
C GLU A 12 12.56 -17.55 -62.23
N ARG A 13 11.84 -16.87 -61.34
CA ARG A 13 12.14 -15.47 -60.96
C ARG A 13 13.41 -15.39 -60.10
N GLN A 14 13.65 -16.35 -59.22
CA GLN A 14 14.83 -16.36 -58.34
C GLN A 14 16.14 -16.60 -59.11
N LYS A 15 16.13 -17.46 -60.15
CA LYS A 15 17.32 -17.69 -60.99
C LYS A 15 17.73 -16.49 -61.85
N ARG A 16 16.79 -15.63 -62.26
CA ARG A 16 17.11 -14.39 -63.00
C ARG A 16 17.75 -13.29 -62.15
N VAL A 17 17.57 -13.33 -60.83
CA VAL A 17 18.18 -12.36 -59.90
C VAL A 17 19.65 -12.72 -59.60
N ILE A 18 19.99 -14.01 -59.60
CA ILE A 18 21.35 -14.49 -59.26
C ILE A 18 22.33 -14.33 -60.44
N GLN A 19 21.84 -14.34 -61.68
CA GLN A 19 22.70 -14.24 -62.88
C GLN A 19 23.05 -12.81 -63.33
N ARG A 20 22.56 -11.77 -62.65
CA ARG A 20 22.93 -10.35 -62.91
C ARG A 20 23.95 -9.78 -61.91
N ARG A 21 24.53 -10.61 -61.04
CA ARG A 21 25.62 -10.22 -60.13
C ARG A 21 26.96 -10.78 -60.62
N SER A 22 27.37 -10.35 -61.79
CA SER A 22 28.76 -10.50 -62.24
C SER A 22 28.98 -9.52 -63.38
N VAL A 23 29.45 -8.33 -63.02
CA VAL A 23 30.31 -7.41 -63.80
C VAL A 23 30.14 -6.02 -63.19
N SER A 24 31.27 -5.42 -62.80
CA SER A 24 31.48 -4.06 -62.27
C SER A 24 31.37 -3.88 -60.75
N GLN A 25 32.52 -3.92 -60.06
CA GLN A 25 32.74 -3.06 -58.89
C GLN A 25 32.91 -1.61 -59.39
N PRO A 26 32.22 -0.63 -58.80
CA PRO A 26 32.73 0.73 -58.74
C PRO A 26 32.99 1.15 -57.27
N MET A 27 34.24 1.48 -57.01
CA MET A 27 34.72 2.56 -56.14
C MET A 27 33.69 3.28 -55.22
N LEU A 28 33.32 2.67 -54.09
CA LEU A 28 32.52 3.29 -53.01
C LEU A 28 33.10 4.62 -52.46
N GLY A 29 34.38 4.89 -52.69
CA GLY A 29 35.02 6.18 -52.36
C GLY A 29 34.75 7.31 -53.35
N GLN A 30 34.41 7.01 -54.61
CA GLN A 30 34.12 8.02 -55.63
C GLN A 30 32.66 8.46 -55.59
N GLU A 31 31.70 7.59 -55.27
CA GLU A 31 30.28 7.96 -55.16
C GLU A 31 30.02 8.95 -54.03
N ASN A 32 30.60 8.73 -52.84
CA ASN A 32 30.50 9.68 -51.72
C ASN A 32 31.21 11.02 -52.00
N SER A 33 32.32 10.98 -52.76
CA SER A 33 33.05 12.17 -53.19
C SER A 33 32.27 12.98 -54.23
N ILE A 34 31.60 12.30 -55.17
CA ILE A 34 30.71 12.91 -56.15
C ILE A 34 29.46 13.48 -55.47
N LEU A 35 28.89 12.79 -54.47
CA LEU A 35 27.75 13.30 -53.70
C LEU A 35 28.14 14.56 -52.92
N GLN A 36 29.30 14.57 -52.24
CA GLN A 36 29.82 15.76 -51.57
C GLN A 36 30.11 16.89 -52.56
N GLN A 37 30.67 16.61 -53.73
CA GLN A 37 30.87 17.62 -54.77
C GLN A 37 29.55 18.15 -55.31
N MET A 38 28.55 17.31 -55.53
CA MET A 38 27.21 17.72 -55.94
C MET A 38 26.53 18.58 -54.87
N GLU A 39 26.68 18.24 -53.60
CA GLU A 39 26.14 19.00 -52.48
C GLU A 39 26.86 20.35 -52.33
N GLN A 40 28.19 20.38 -52.45
CA GLN A 40 28.98 21.62 -52.50
C GLN A 40 28.63 22.49 -53.71
N LEU A 41 28.41 21.90 -54.89
CA LEU A 41 27.97 22.61 -56.09
C LEU A 41 26.53 23.12 -55.98
N ASN A 42 25.63 22.38 -55.32
CA ASN A 42 24.27 22.82 -55.03
C ASN A 42 24.24 23.96 -54.00
N VAL A 43 25.09 23.89 -52.97
CA VAL A 43 25.30 24.98 -52.00
C VAL A 43 25.95 26.21 -52.67
N ALA A 44 26.89 26.01 -53.59
CA ALA A 44 27.48 27.09 -54.37
C ALA A 44 26.46 27.74 -55.34
N ASN A 45 25.62 26.94 -56.01
CA ASN A 45 24.56 27.42 -56.91
C ASN A 45 23.44 28.16 -56.17
N THR A 46 23.06 27.71 -54.97
CA THR A 46 22.05 28.41 -54.14
C THR A 46 22.58 29.71 -53.53
N ASN A 47 23.91 29.81 -53.35
CA ASN A 47 24.59 31.04 -52.92
C ASN A 47 24.99 31.98 -54.06
N ASP A 48 24.79 31.59 -55.33
CA ASP A 48 25.04 32.46 -56.48
C ASP A 48 24.17 33.74 -56.36
N PRO A 49 24.77 34.95 -56.44
CA PRO A 49 24.06 36.21 -56.33
C PRO A 49 22.87 36.34 -57.30
N LYS A 50 22.97 35.79 -58.52
CA LYS A 50 21.90 35.80 -59.52
C LYS A 50 20.76 34.86 -59.14
N VAL A 51 21.07 33.67 -58.62
CA VAL A 51 20.05 32.72 -58.14
C VAL A 51 19.33 33.26 -56.90
N ARG A 52 20.07 33.91 -55.99
CA ARG A 52 19.49 34.64 -54.84
C ARG A 52 18.62 35.82 -55.27
N MET A 53 19.05 36.58 -56.29
CA MET A 53 18.27 37.69 -56.84
C MET A 53 16.99 37.20 -57.53
N LEU A 54 17.06 36.15 -58.34
CA LEU A 54 15.91 35.55 -59.02
C LEU A 54 14.92 34.92 -58.04
N SER A 55 15.40 34.22 -57.01
CA SER A 55 14.55 33.67 -55.94
C SER A 55 13.91 34.78 -55.10
N SER A 56 14.64 35.86 -54.80
CA SER A 56 14.10 37.06 -54.15
C SER A 56 13.01 37.74 -55.00
N MET A 57 13.22 37.87 -56.30
CA MET A 57 12.21 38.40 -57.24
C MET A 57 10.97 37.51 -57.32
N LYS A 58 11.15 36.18 -57.40
CA LYS A 58 10.02 35.23 -57.36
C LYS A 58 9.23 35.33 -56.05
N ARG A 59 9.90 35.41 -54.89
CA ARG A 59 9.25 35.61 -53.59
C ARG A 59 8.47 36.93 -53.55
N LYS A 60 9.04 38.03 -54.04
CA LYS A 60 8.33 39.33 -54.13
C LYS A 60 7.10 39.26 -55.04
N SER A 61 7.20 38.59 -56.18
CA SER A 61 6.06 38.40 -57.09
C SER A 61 4.95 37.56 -56.48
N ILE A 62 5.29 36.46 -55.78
CA ILE A 62 4.32 35.60 -55.07
C ILE A 62 3.65 36.39 -53.94
N ARG A 63 4.43 37.14 -53.15
CA ARG A 63 3.93 38.00 -52.09
C ARG A 63 2.89 39.00 -52.63
N GLN A 64 3.22 39.69 -53.71
CA GLN A 64 2.33 40.69 -54.31
C GLN A 64 1.05 40.06 -54.87
N SER A 65 1.14 38.86 -55.46
CA SER A 65 -0.04 38.12 -55.92
C SER A 65 -0.96 37.72 -54.76
N LEU A 66 -0.41 37.19 -53.67
CA LEU A 66 -1.17 36.78 -52.48
C LEU A 66 -1.89 37.97 -51.83
N VAL A 67 -1.20 39.11 -51.70
CA VAL A 67 -1.78 40.33 -51.14
C VAL A 67 -2.91 40.87 -52.01
N ASN A 68 -2.70 40.93 -53.33
CA ASN A 68 -3.69 41.46 -54.25
C ASN A 68 -4.95 40.59 -54.34
N GLN A 69 -4.80 39.25 -54.23
CA GLN A 69 -5.94 38.32 -54.28
C GLN A 69 -6.82 38.38 -53.02
N ASN A 70 -6.26 38.75 -51.88
CA ASN A 70 -6.96 38.63 -50.58
C ASN A 70 -7.28 39.97 -49.89
N LYS A 71 -6.81 41.12 -50.41
CA LYS A 71 -7.10 42.46 -49.85
C LYS A 71 -8.59 42.85 -49.85
N SER A 72 -9.46 42.16 -50.60
CA SER A 72 -10.88 42.50 -50.73
C SER A 72 -11.84 41.63 -49.92
N VAL A 73 -11.35 40.64 -49.16
CA VAL A 73 -12.20 39.62 -48.52
C VAL A 73 -12.39 39.91 -47.04
N GLY A 74 -13.37 40.77 -46.71
CA GLY A 74 -14.18 40.79 -45.48
C GLY A 74 -13.55 40.91 -44.07
N TYR A 75 -12.32 40.46 -43.87
CA TYR A 75 -11.60 40.48 -42.60
C TYR A 75 -10.29 41.24 -42.77
N ASP A 76 -10.02 42.16 -41.84
CA ASP A 76 -8.83 43.02 -41.82
C ASP A 76 -7.58 42.24 -41.37
N TYR A 77 -7.16 41.26 -42.17
CA TYR A 77 -5.90 40.57 -41.98
C TYR A 77 -4.76 41.35 -42.65
N ASP A 78 -3.63 41.49 -41.96
CA ASP A 78 -2.41 42.03 -42.56
C ASP A 78 -1.79 40.99 -43.52
N TRP A 79 -2.33 40.93 -44.74
CA TRP A 79 -1.82 40.07 -45.80
C TRP A 79 -0.39 40.41 -46.20
N ASP A 80 0.04 41.65 -46.01
CA ASP A 80 1.41 42.06 -46.27
C ASP A 80 2.36 41.37 -45.26
N PHE A 81 1.98 41.28 -43.98
CA PHE A 81 2.68 40.48 -42.99
C PHE A 81 2.65 38.99 -43.32
N TRP A 82 1.47 38.39 -43.50
CA TRP A 82 1.32 36.94 -43.70
C TRP A 82 2.05 36.44 -44.95
N ALA A 83 1.96 37.17 -46.05
CA ALA A 83 2.70 36.82 -47.26
C ALA A 83 4.22 37.01 -47.08
N GLY A 84 4.64 37.94 -46.21
CA GLY A 84 6.02 38.07 -45.76
C GLY A 84 6.50 36.85 -44.95
N LEU A 85 5.70 36.41 -43.97
CA LEU A 85 5.96 35.23 -43.14
C LEU A 85 6.13 33.96 -44.00
N LEU A 86 5.24 33.74 -44.97
CA LEU A 86 5.30 32.59 -45.88
C LEU A 86 6.53 32.60 -46.79
N CYS A 87 7.02 33.78 -47.17
CA CYS A 87 8.19 33.92 -48.03
C CYS A 87 9.52 33.85 -47.28
N ASP A 88 9.56 34.32 -46.03
CA ASP A 88 10.76 34.37 -45.19
C ASP A 88 10.42 34.19 -43.70
N TYR A 89 10.17 32.94 -43.32
CA TYR A 89 9.88 32.56 -41.95
C TYR A 89 11.01 32.90 -40.98
N GLU A 90 12.24 32.57 -41.37
CA GLU A 90 13.43 32.74 -40.54
C GLU A 90 13.70 34.20 -40.20
N GLN A 91 13.44 35.12 -41.13
CA GLN A 91 13.56 36.54 -40.84
C GLN A 91 12.39 37.06 -40.00
N THR A 92 11.17 36.63 -40.31
CA THR A 92 9.95 37.15 -39.68
C THR A 92 9.80 36.65 -38.24
N ARG A 93 10.19 35.41 -37.94
CA ARG A 93 10.13 34.82 -36.59
C ARG A 93 11.09 35.48 -35.59
N LYS A 94 12.13 36.18 -36.05
CA LYS A 94 13.07 36.90 -35.18
C LYS A 94 12.39 37.98 -34.36
N SER A 95 11.30 38.57 -34.87
CA SER A 95 10.45 39.48 -34.10
C SER A 95 9.30 38.72 -33.46
N LYS A 96 9.58 37.93 -32.41
CA LYS A 96 8.58 37.10 -31.72
C LYS A 96 7.35 37.89 -31.28
N LYS A 97 7.54 39.12 -30.80
CA LYS A 97 6.43 40.00 -30.37
C LYS A 97 5.50 40.38 -31.52
N PHE A 98 6.08 40.68 -32.69
CA PHE A 98 5.28 41.08 -33.86
C PHE A 98 4.55 39.87 -34.47
N LEU A 99 5.19 38.69 -34.48
CA LEU A 99 4.53 37.44 -34.85
C LEU A 99 3.35 37.15 -33.93
N LEU A 100 3.56 37.20 -32.61
CA LEU A 100 2.52 36.94 -31.62
C LEU A 100 1.33 37.89 -31.79
N HIS A 101 1.59 39.20 -31.93
CA HIS A 101 0.53 40.18 -32.15
C HIS A 101 -0.34 39.86 -33.38
N ASN A 102 0.26 39.48 -34.51
CA ASN A 102 -0.50 39.10 -35.69
C ASN A 102 -1.27 37.79 -35.50
N VAL A 103 -0.70 36.83 -34.78
CA VAL A 103 -1.39 35.57 -34.41
C VAL A 103 -2.59 35.85 -33.50
N GLU A 104 -2.48 36.80 -32.56
CA GLU A 104 -3.58 37.24 -31.69
C GLU A 104 -4.73 37.90 -32.47
N LEU A 105 -4.42 38.67 -33.53
CA LEU A 105 -5.42 39.22 -34.44
C LEU A 105 -6.07 38.16 -35.35
N GLY A 106 -5.28 37.16 -35.72
CA GLY A 106 -5.76 35.90 -36.27
C GLY A 106 -5.08 35.45 -37.53
N ILE A 107 -4.93 34.13 -37.64
CA ILE A 107 -4.36 33.49 -38.83
C ILE A 107 -5.46 33.35 -39.89
N PRO A 108 -5.26 33.86 -41.12
CA PRO A 108 -6.23 33.72 -42.18
C PRO A 108 -6.51 32.23 -42.47
N PRO A 109 -7.79 31.81 -42.58
CA PRO A 109 -8.14 30.39 -42.74
C PRO A 109 -7.46 29.70 -43.92
N SER A 110 -7.30 30.39 -45.05
CA SER A 110 -6.73 29.84 -46.28
C SER A 110 -5.24 29.47 -46.19
N ILE A 111 -4.51 30.03 -45.21
CA ILE A 111 -3.08 29.73 -45.02
C ILE A 111 -2.79 29.06 -43.67
N ARG A 112 -3.83 28.82 -42.85
CA ARG A 112 -3.67 28.36 -41.47
C ARG A 112 -2.86 27.08 -41.36
N GLY A 113 -3.16 26.07 -42.17
CA GLY A 113 -2.40 24.82 -42.18
C GLY A 113 -0.91 24.98 -42.51
N MET A 114 -0.59 25.87 -43.45
CA MET A 114 0.82 26.17 -43.78
C MET A 114 1.51 26.87 -42.62
N VAL A 115 0.86 27.85 -42.01
CA VAL A 115 1.42 28.59 -40.87
C VAL A 115 1.61 27.67 -39.67
N TRP A 116 0.66 26.77 -39.37
CA TRP A 116 0.79 25.77 -38.30
C TRP A 116 1.99 24.85 -38.49
N GLN A 117 2.26 24.39 -39.72
CA GLN A 117 3.46 23.60 -40.01
C GLN A 117 4.75 24.38 -39.81
N MET A 118 4.75 25.67 -40.15
CA MET A 118 5.91 26.55 -39.96
C MET A 118 6.17 26.81 -38.47
N LEU A 119 5.12 27.12 -37.70
CA LEU A 119 5.20 27.36 -36.25
C LEU A 119 5.68 26.11 -35.49
N SER A 120 5.18 24.93 -35.88
CA SER A 120 5.59 23.65 -35.28
C SER A 120 6.90 23.08 -35.82
N GLU A 121 7.46 23.69 -36.87
CA GLU A 121 8.59 23.15 -37.63
C GLU A 121 8.37 21.66 -37.99
N SER A 122 7.15 21.32 -38.42
CA SER A 122 6.70 19.93 -38.63
C SER A 122 7.07 19.36 -39.99
N LYS A 123 7.35 20.20 -40.99
CA LYS A 123 7.64 19.75 -42.35
C LYS A 123 8.87 18.83 -42.38
N ASN A 124 8.64 17.53 -42.51
CA ASN A 124 9.66 16.50 -42.46
C ASN A 124 9.33 15.37 -43.44
N HIS A 125 10.08 15.28 -44.54
CA HIS A 125 9.86 14.28 -45.58
C HIS A 125 10.11 12.85 -45.09
N GLU A 126 11.10 12.63 -44.23
CA GLU A 126 11.37 11.30 -43.66
C GLU A 126 10.19 10.80 -42.80
N LEU A 127 9.54 11.72 -42.08
CA LEU A 127 8.39 11.38 -41.26
C LEU A 127 7.14 11.13 -42.11
N GLN A 128 6.98 11.85 -43.23
CA GLN A 128 5.93 11.59 -44.23
C GLN A 128 6.12 10.22 -44.90
N ASP A 129 7.35 9.87 -45.29
CA ASP A 129 7.65 8.54 -45.85
C ASP A 129 7.35 7.44 -44.81
N LYS A 130 7.76 7.65 -43.56
CA LYS A 130 7.46 6.74 -42.46
C LYS A 130 5.94 6.61 -42.21
N TYR A 131 5.16 7.67 -42.39
CA TYR A 131 3.70 7.62 -42.27
C TYR A 131 3.11 6.60 -43.23
N ILE A 132 3.57 6.57 -44.49
CA ILE A 132 3.14 5.58 -45.50
C ILE A 132 3.45 4.16 -45.02
N ASP A 133 4.64 3.91 -44.47
CA ASP A 133 5.02 2.60 -43.93
C ASP A 133 4.14 2.19 -42.74
N LEU A 134 3.83 3.13 -41.85
CA LEU A 134 2.99 2.90 -40.68
C LEU A 134 1.55 2.52 -41.05
N LEU A 135 1.01 3.10 -42.13
CA LEU A 135 -0.32 2.72 -42.63
C LEU A 135 -0.39 1.24 -43.04
N ASN A 136 0.72 0.65 -43.47
CA ASN A 136 0.79 -0.77 -43.81
C ASN A 136 0.98 -1.70 -42.60
N THR A 137 1.22 -1.14 -41.41
CA THR A 137 1.45 -1.92 -40.18
C THR A 137 0.14 -2.07 -39.40
N PRO A 138 -0.22 -3.28 -38.93
CA PRO A 138 -1.45 -3.49 -38.15
C PRO A 138 -1.37 -2.82 -36.77
N SER A 139 -2.49 -2.25 -36.31
CA SER A 139 -2.61 -1.67 -34.96
C SER A 139 -3.45 -2.56 -34.05
N ALA A 140 -3.03 -2.71 -32.79
CA ALA A 140 -3.82 -3.40 -31.77
C ALA A 140 -5.09 -2.62 -31.37
N TYR A 141 -5.17 -1.33 -31.72
CA TYR A 141 -6.18 -0.40 -31.21
C TYR A 141 -7.32 -0.12 -32.21
N GLU A 142 -7.39 -0.80 -33.35
CA GLU A 142 -8.34 -0.51 -34.43
C GLU A 142 -9.80 -0.44 -33.96
N LYS A 143 -10.23 -1.37 -33.08
CA LYS A 143 -11.59 -1.36 -32.52
C LYS A 143 -11.86 -0.12 -31.65
N MET A 144 -10.87 0.33 -30.88
CA MET A 144 -11.00 1.50 -30.02
C MET A 144 -11.07 2.78 -30.86
N ILE A 145 -10.21 2.87 -31.88
CA ILE A 145 -10.18 3.97 -32.85
C ILE A 145 -11.55 4.10 -33.52
N GLN A 146 -12.05 3.01 -34.12
CA GLN A 146 -13.35 3.00 -34.83
C GLN A 146 -14.52 3.50 -33.97
N ARG A 147 -14.53 3.16 -32.67
CA ARG A 147 -15.56 3.65 -31.74
C ARG A 147 -15.44 5.14 -31.45
N ASP A 148 -14.22 5.67 -31.37
CA ASP A 148 -13.99 7.10 -31.10
C ASP A 148 -14.30 7.97 -32.32
N LEU A 149 -13.94 7.48 -33.51
CA LEU A 149 -14.24 8.10 -34.80
C LEU A 149 -15.73 8.41 -34.99
N ALA A 150 -16.60 7.46 -34.65
CA ALA A 150 -18.05 7.60 -34.79
C ALA A 150 -18.65 8.77 -33.96
N ARG A 151 -17.95 9.21 -32.91
CA ARG A 151 -18.38 10.32 -32.03
C ARG A 151 -17.49 11.56 -32.13
N THR A 152 -16.51 11.57 -33.04
CA THR A 152 -15.61 12.70 -33.28
C THR A 152 -16.20 13.62 -34.35
N PHE A 153 -16.62 14.82 -33.95
CA PHE A 153 -17.30 15.81 -34.81
C PHE A 153 -18.46 15.26 -35.67
N PRO A 154 -19.42 14.50 -35.11
CA PRO A 154 -20.41 13.76 -35.90
C PRO A 154 -21.35 14.67 -36.73
N GLY A 155 -21.55 15.92 -36.29
CA GLY A 155 -22.35 16.91 -37.01
C GLY A 155 -21.58 17.71 -38.07
N HIS A 156 -20.26 17.59 -38.13
CA HIS A 156 -19.44 18.41 -39.04
C HIS A 156 -19.45 17.85 -40.46
N LYS A 157 -19.64 18.70 -41.48
CA LYS A 157 -19.81 18.29 -42.88
C LYS A 157 -18.68 17.38 -43.39
N PHE A 158 -17.45 17.64 -42.97
CA PHE A 158 -16.27 16.89 -43.39
C PHE A 158 -16.13 15.51 -42.70
N PHE A 159 -16.69 15.34 -41.49
CA PHE A 159 -16.53 14.14 -40.67
C PHE A 159 -17.81 13.31 -40.52
N LYS A 160 -18.97 13.81 -40.97
CA LYS A 160 -20.27 13.15 -40.81
C LYS A 160 -20.44 11.88 -41.65
N GLU A 161 -19.76 11.78 -42.78
CA GLU A 161 -19.92 10.66 -43.71
C GLU A 161 -19.07 9.49 -43.23
N ARG A 162 -19.74 8.37 -42.91
CA ARG A 162 -19.07 7.13 -42.56
C ARG A 162 -18.22 6.65 -43.74
N ASP A 163 -16.97 6.32 -43.48
CA ASP A 163 -15.99 5.91 -44.49
C ASP A 163 -15.73 7.01 -45.56
N GLY A 164 -16.09 8.27 -45.27
CA GLY A 164 -15.73 9.42 -46.09
C GLY A 164 -14.30 9.90 -45.82
N VAL A 165 -13.79 10.76 -46.70
CA VAL A 165 -12.39 11.24 -46.68
C VAL A 165 -11.95 11.79 -45.31
N GLY A 166 -12.82 12.51 -44.59
CA GLY A 166 -12.48 13.04 -43.27
C GLY A 166 -12.38 11.97 -42.18
N GLN A 167 -13.26 10.95 -42.20
CA GLN A 167 -13.21 9.82 -41.28
C GLN A 167 -12.02 8.91 -41.58
N GLU A 168 -11.72 8.69 -42.87
CA GLU A 168 -10.54 7.95 -43.31
C GLU A 168 -9.25 8.67 -42.90
N GLY A 169 -9.16 9.99 -43.09
CA GLY A 169 -8.02 10.78 -42.62
C GLY A 169 -7.85 10.71 -41.11
N LEU A 170 -8.93 10.84 -40.33
CA LEU A 170 -8.87 10.68 -38.87
C LEU A 170 -8.35 9.29 -38.50
N TYR A 171 -8.91 8.24 -39.12
CA TYR A 171 -8.50 6.86 -38.90
C TYR A 171 -7.02 6.65 -39.19
N ASN A 172 -6.56 7.07 -40.37
CA ASN A 172 -5.19 6.87 -40.83
C ASN A 172 -4.18 7.54 -39.90
N VAL A 173 -4.40 8.81 -39.52
CA VAL A 173 -3.48 9.55 -38.66
C VAL A 173 -3.40 8.93 -37.26
N VAL A 174 -4.53 8.70 -36.59
CA VAL A 174 -4.48 8.17 -35.21
C VAL A 174 -4.03 6.70 -35.17
N ARG A 175 -4.33 5.92 -36.21
CA ARG A 175 -3.83 4.55 -36.35
C ARG A 175 -2.33 4.54 -36.56
N ALA A 176 -1.80 5.35 -37.48
CA ALA A 176 -0.37 5.46 -37.70
C ALA A 176 0.35 5.94 -36.42
N TYR A 177 -0.21 6.91 -35.71
CA TYR A 177 0.34 7.35 -34.42
C TYR A 177 0.39 6.23 -33.39
N SER A 178 -0.67 5.43 -33.29
CA SER A 178 -0.73 4.30 -32.33
C SER A 178 0.34 3.23 -32.54
N VAL A 179 0.86 3.12 -33.77
CA VAL A 179 1.95 2.21 -34.11
C VAL A 179 3.31 2.91 -33.95
N TYR A 180 3.37 4.21 -34.25
CA TYR A 180 4.58 5.03 -34.15
C TYR A 180 5.07 5.15 -32.71
N ASP A 181 4.17 5.40 -31.76
CA ASP A 181 4.46 5.54 -30.33
C ASP A 181 3.71 4.46 -29.54
N GLN A 182 4.33 3.29 -29.39
CA GLN A 182 3.68 2.11 -28.81
C GLN A 182 3.38 2.23 -27.31
N GLU A 183 4.12 3.08 -26.60
CA GLU A 183 3.91 3.32 -25.16
C GLU A 183 2.61 4.10 -24.92
N VAL A 184 2.33 5.09 -25.78
CA VAL A 184 1.02 5.77 -25.78
C VAL A 184 -0.03 4.89 -26.45
N GLY A 185 0.31 4.29 -27.58
CA GLY A 185 -0.64 3.59 -28.44
C GLY A 185 -1.77 4.52 -28.88
N TYR A 186 -3.02 4.09 -28.65
CA TYR A 186 -4.19 4.93 -28.85
C TYR A 186 -4.91 5.16 -27.53
N CYS A 187 -5.02 6.43 -27.15
CA CYS A 187 -5.82 6.87 -26.01
C CYS A 187 -7.05 7.65 -26.48
N GLN A 188 -8.16 7.43 -25.79
CA GLN A 188 -9.45 8.01 -26.12
C GLN A 188 -9.40 9.55 -26.08
N GLY A 189 -9.91 10.19 -27.13
CA GLY A 189 -9.90 11.64 -27.26
C GLY A 189 -8.81 12.17 -28.21
N LEU A 190 -7.82 11.35 -28.57
CA LEU A 190 -6.75 11.76 -29.49
C LEU A 190 -7.28 12.17 -30.88
N ALA A 191 -8.35 11.52 -31.36
CA ALA A 191 -9.00 11.90 -32.62
C ALA A 191 -9.53 13.35 -32.63
N PHE A 192 -9.93 13.89 -31.48
CA PHE A 192 -10.35 15.28 -31.37
C PHE A 192 -9.19 16.26 -31.51
N VAL A 193 -7.95 15.86 -31.18
CA VAL A 193 -6.75 16.67 -31.44
C VAL A 193 -6.41 16.68 -32.93
N VAL A 194 -6.67 15.58 -33.63
CA VAL A 194 -6.37 15.44 -35.07
C VAL A 194 -7.41 16.16 -35.95
N GLY A 195 -8.68 16.16 -35.56
CA GLY A 195 -9.75 16.76 -36.39
C GLY A 195 -9.46 18.21 -36.82
N PRO A 196 -9.11 19.14 -35.92
CA PRO A 196 -8.74 20.50 -36.30
C PRO A 196 -7.57 20.57 -37.28
N LEU A 197 -6.60 19.66 -37.19
CA LEU A 197 -5.48 19.58 -38.13
C LEU A 197 -5.98 19.19 -39.53
N LEU A 198 -6.78 18.13 -39.65
CA LEU A 198 -7.31 17.63 -40.93
C LEU A 198 -8.24 18.62 -41.63
N LEU A 199 -8.84 19.56 -40.90
CA LEU A 199 -9.62 20.65 -41.49
C LEU A 199 -8.76 21.74 -42.14
N ASN A 200 -7.45 21.76 -41.83
CA ASN A 200 -6.53 22.80 -42.29
C ASN A 200 -5.36 22.25 -43.12
N MET A 201 -5.10 20.94 -43.12
CA MET A 201 -4.03 20.29 -43.89
C MET A 201 -4.35 18.82 -44.23
N PRO A 202 -3.65 18.23 -45.23
CA PRO A 202 -3.68 16.79 -45.52
C PRO A 202 -3.24 15.91 -44.34
N ASP A 203 -3.53 14.61 -44.41
CA ASP A 203 -3.36 13.66 -43.32
C ASP A 203 -1.89 13.36 -42.99
N ASP A 204 -1.00 13.28 -43.97
CA ASP A 204 0.44 13.12 -43.76
C ASP A 204 1.08 14.33 -43.05
N GLU A 205 0.65 15.55 -43.41
CA GLU A 205 1.06 16.79 -42.75
C GLU A 205 0.47 16.89 -41.33
N ALA A 206 -0.80 16.51 -41.15
CA ALA A 206 -1.46 16.45 -39.85
C ALA A 206 -0.76 15.46 -38.92
N PHE A 207 -0.34 14.30 -39.43
CA PHE A 207 0.46 13.34 -38.67
C PHE A 207 1.79 13.95 -38.20
N CYS A 208 2.49 14.69 -39.07
CA CYS A 208 3.74 15.36 -38.69
C CYS A 208 3.52 16.41 -37.59
N VAL A 209 2.46 17.22 -37.69
CA VAL A 209 2.11 18.20 -36.65
C VAL A 209 1.70 17.51 -35.35
N LEU A 210 0.94 16.41 -35.42
CA LEU A 210 0.59 15.61 -34.25
C LEU A 210 1.84 15.10 -33.52
N VAL A 211 2.82 14.54 -34.24
CA VAL A 211 4.09 14.08 -33.65
C VAL A 211 4.82 15.23 -32.96
N LYS A 212 4.82 16.44 -33.55
CA LYS A 212 5.39 17.64 -32.91
C LYS A 212 4.61 18.03 -31.66
N LEU A 213 3.28 18.05 -31.70
CA LEU A 213 2.45 18.37 -30.53
C LEU A 213 2.75 17.41 -29.36
N MET A 214 2.84 16.11 -29.65
CA MET A 214 3.11 15.09 -28.65
C MET A 214 4.51 15.27 -28.04
N ASN A 215 5.55 15.42 -28.86
CA ASN A 215 6.95 15.42 -28.41
C ASN A 215 7.46 16.80 -27.96
N ASN A 216 7.18 17.86 -28.72
CA ASN A 216 7.75 19.18 -28.53
C ASN A 216 6.83 20.11 -27.70
N TYR A 217 5.52 19.89 -27.74
CA TYR A 217 4.54 20.69 -26.99
C TYR A 217 4.06 20.01 -25.70
N GLY A 218 4.59 18.83 -25.38
CA GLY A 218 4.35 18.15 -24.11
C GLY A 218 2.94 17.58 -23.97
N LEU A 219 2.27 17.25 -25.09
CA LEU A 219 0.96 16.59 -25.07
C LEU A 219 1.05 15.09 -24.80
N ARG A 220 2.19 14.44 -25.10
CA ARG A 220 2.34 12.98 -25.01
C ARG A 220 1.93 12.43 -23.64
N GLY A 221 2.38 13.08 -22.56
CA GLY A 221 2.10 12.66 -21.18
C GLY A 221 0.63 12.75 -20.77
N HIS A 222 -0.24 13.40 -21.55
CA HIS A 222 -1.69 13.34 -21.30
C HIS A 222 -2.27 11.97 -21.69
N PHE A 223 -1.62 11.27 -22.62
CA PHE A 223 -2.14 10.06 -23.25
C PHE A 223 -1.37 8.78 -22.88
N THR A 224 -0.32 8.88 -22.05
CA THR A 224 0.34 7.70 -21.48
C THR A 224 -0.63 6.92 -20.59
N PRO A 225 -0.41 5.62 -20.35
CA PRO A 225 -1.32 4.79 -19.54
C PRO A 225 -1.60 5.36 -18.15
N ASP A 226 -0.58 5.95 -17.50
CA ASP A 226 -0.69 6.56 -16.18
C ASP A 226 -1.16 8.03 -16.22
N MET A 227 -1.30 8.62 -17.41
CA MET A 227 -1.73 10.00 -17.64
C MET A 227 -0.96 11.02 -16.78
N GLU A 228 0.32 10.77 -16.51
CA GLU A 228 1.12 11.57 -15.56
C GLU A 228 1.14 13.06 -15.93
N GLY A 229 1.19 13.37 -17.22
CA GLY A 229 1.19 14.72 -17.74
C GLY A 229 -0.16 15.39 -17.51
N LEU A 230 -1.27 14.66 -17.66
CA LEU A 230 -2.62 15.20 -17.42
C LEU A 230 -2.80 15.55 -15.95
N HIS A 231 -2.37 14.67 -15.03
CA HIS A 231 -2.43 14.93 -13.60
C HIS A 231 -1.62 16.18 -13.22
N VAL A 232 -0.43 16.34 -13.79
CA VAL A 232 0.38 17.57 -13.63
C VAL A 232 -0.36 18.80 -14.15
N ARG A 233 -1.00 18.73 -15.33
CA ARG A 233 -1.77 19.86 -15.88
C ARG A 233 -2.95 20.23 -15.01
N LEU A 234 -3.70 19.26 -14.50
CA LEU A 234 -4.85 19.53 -13.64
C LEU A 234 -4.42 20.17 -12.32
N TYR A 235 -3.32 19.71 -11.72
CA TYR A 235 -2.75 20.35 -10.54
C TYR A 235 -2.31 21.80 -10.82
N GLN A 236 -1.58 22.01 -11.92
CA GLN A 236 -1.16 23.36 -12.34
C GLN A 236 -2.38 24.26 -12.55
N PHE A 237 -3.44 23.72 -13.16
CA PHE A 237 -4.66 24.45 -13.41
C PHE A 237 -5.38 24.83 -12.13
N ASP A 238 -5.55 23.91 -11.18
CA ASP A 238 -6.17 24.18 -9.88
C ASP A 238 -5.40 25.28 -9.12
N ALA A 239 -4.07 25.20 -9.08
CA ALA A 239 -3.24 26.22 -8.45
C ALA A 239 -3.36 27.59 -9.13
N LEU A 240 -3.45 27.62 -10.46
CA LEU A 240 -3.62 28.87 -11.21
C LEU A 240 -5.05 29.43 -11.04
N VAL A 241 -6.08 28.59 -10.94
CA VAL A 241 -7.44 29.03 -10.63
C VAL A 241 -7.49 29.63 -9.22
N GLU A 242 -6.78 29.06 -8.26
CA GLU A 242 -6.64 29.65 -6.92
C GLU A 242 -5.89 30.99 -6.94
N GLU A 243 -4.86 31.12 -7.77
CA GLU A 243 -4.05 32.34 -7.92
C GLU A 243 -4.82 33.49 -8.61
N TYR A 244 -5.49 33.20 -9.73
CA TYR A 244 -6.14 34.21 -10.58
C TYR A 244 -7.63 34.40 -10.28
N LEU A 245 -8.32 33.37 -9.79
CA LEU A 245 -9.77 33.34 -9.56
C LEU A 245 -10.12 32.80 -8.15
N PRO A 246 -9.60 33.40 -7.05
CA PRO A 246 -9.72 32.83 -5.70
C PRO A 246 -11.17 32.65 -5.22
N HIS A 247 -12.11 33.48 -5.69
CA HIS A 247 -13.53 33.33 -5.38
C HIS A 247 -14.14 32.10 -6.04
N VAL A 248 -13.83 31.88 -7.33
CA VAL A 248 -14.25 30.68 -8.07
C VAL A 248 -13.63 29.44 -7.45
N ALA A 249 -12.33 29.46 -7.14
CA ALA A 249 -11.63 28.35 -6.50
C ALA A 249 -12.31 27.92 -5.18
N ARG A 250 -12.61 28.89 -4.31
CA ARG A 250 -13.30 28.63 -3.04
C ARG A 250 -14.71 28.09 -3.25
N HIS A 251 -15.45 28.63 -4.21
CA HIS A 251 -16.80 28.14 -4.52
C HIS A 251 -16.78 26.70 -5.03
N LEU A 252 -15.86 26.37 -5.94
CA LEU A 252 -15.67 24.99 -6.42
C LEU A 252 -15.33 24.03 -5.28
N GLN A 253 -14.44 24.44 -4.36
CA GLN A 253 -14.11 23.65 -3.16
C GLN A 253 -15.34 23.45 -2.25
N GLN A 254 -16.15 24.50 -2.02
CA GLN A 254 -17.37 24.42 -1.22
C GLN A 254 -18.42 23.49 -1.85
N GLN A 255 -18.51 23.50 -3.18
CA GLN A 255 -19.37 22.59 -3.93
C GLN A 255 -18.73 21.19 -4.12
N THR A 256 -17.53 20.94 -3.59
CA THR A 256 -16.80 19.67 -3.76
C THR A 256 -16.53 19.27 -5.23
N ILE A 257 -16.39 20.27 -6.10
CA ILE A 257 -16.08 20.08 -7.52
C ILE A 257 -14.56 20.17 -7.71
N THR A 258 -13.97 19.11 -8.27
CA THR A 258 -12.55 19.07 -8.65
C THR A 258 -12.38 19.25 -10.15
N SER A 259 -11.25 19.82 -10.59
CA SER A 259 -10.94 20.00 -12.02
C SER A 259 -11.01 18.71 -12.83
N THR A 260 -10.64 17.58 -12.25
CA THR A 260 -10.75 16.25 -12.87
C THR A 260 -12.16 15.94 -13.40
N MET A 261 -13.21 16.50 -12.80
CA MET A 261 -14.60 16.26 -13.17
C MET A 261 -15.03 16.95 -14.47
N TYR A 262 -14.37 18.05 -14.87
CA TYR A 262 -14.78 18.89 -16.00
C TYR A 262 -13.65 19.29 -16.95
N ALA A 263 -12.43 19.52 -16.44
CA ALA A 263 -11.31 20.06 -17.21
C ALA A 263 -10.46 19.00 -17.90
N SER A 264 -10.53 17.72 -17.50
CA SER A 264 -9.75 16.64 -18.12
C SER A 264 -9.89 16.61 -19.65
N GLN A 265 -11.11 16.82 -20.16
CA GLN A 265 -11.38 16.86 -21.60
C GLN A 265 -10.77 18.09 -22.28
N TRP A 266 -10.65 19.22 -21.59
CA TRP A 266 -10.07 20.44 -22.15
C TRP A 266 -8.61 20.22 -22.51
N PHE A 267 -7.83 19.67 -21.58
CA PHE A 267 -6.42 19.36 -21.78
C PHE A 267 -6.20 18.20 -22.76
N MET A 268 -7.01 17.14 -22.67
CA MET A 268 -6.89 15.96 -23.55
C MET A 268 -7.24 16.28 -25.00
N THR A 269 -8.25 17.13 -25.24
CA THR A 269 -8.76 17.37 -26.61
C THR A 269 -8.41 18.74 -27.15
N LEU A 270 -7.60 19.52 -26.42
CA LEU A 270 -7.35 20.94 -26.73
C LEU A 270 -8.67 21.69 -26.97
N PHE A 271 -9.64 21.48 -26.07
CA PHE A 271 -11.01 22.00 -26.10
C PHE A 271 -11.90 21.51 -27.25
N ALA A 272 -11.37 20.74 -28.21
CA ALA A 272 -12.07 20.37 -29.42
C ALA A 272 -13.24 19.39 -29.25
N TYR A 273 -13.43 18.83 -28.04
CA TYR A 273 -14.56 17.95 -27.76
C TYR A 273 -15.94 18.63 -27.80
N LYS A 274 -16.04 19.86 -27.28
CA LYS A 274 -17.32 20.59 -27.13
C LYS A 274 -17.30 21.99 -27.71
N PHE A 275 -16.15 22.62 -27.79
CA PHE A 275 -16.06 24.01 -28.23
C PHE A 275 -16.32 24.10 -29.74
N PRO A 276 -16.97 25.18 -30.21
CA PRO A 276 -17.04 25.51 -31.63
C PRO A 276 -15.66 25.52 -32.29
N LEU A 277 -15.55 24.96 -33.50
CA LEU A 277 -14.27 24.80 -34.19
C LEU A 277 -13.54 26.12 -34.46
N GLU A 278 -14.27 27.21 -34.68
CA GLU A 278 -13.66 28.54 -34.85
C GLU A 278 -12.85 28.93 -33.61
N LEU A 279 -13.37 28.70 -32.40
CA LEU A 279 -12.63 28.94 -31.15
C LEU A 279 -11.44 27.99 -31.02
N VAL A 280 -11.62 26.72 -31.38
CA VAL A 280 -10.56 25.71 -31.33
C VAL A 280 -9.39 26.08 -32.24
N PHE A 281 -9.66 26.62 -33.44
CA PHE A 281 -8.61 27.08 -34.35
C PHE A 281 -7.78 28.21 -33.72
N ARG A 282 -8.43 29.17 -33.04
CA ARG A 282 -7.71 30.23 -32.32
C ARG A 282 -6.87 29.68 -31.17
N ILE A 283 -7.36 28.66 -30.47
CA ILE A 283 -6.58 27.98 -29.43
C ILE A 283 -5.32 27.32 -30.03
N TYR A 284 -5.43 26.65 -31.18
CA TYR A 284 -4.29 26.05 -31.88
C TYR A 284 -3.29 27.09 -32.37
N ASP A 285 -3.77 28.22 -32.91
CA ASP A 285 -2.92 29.32 -33.37
C ASP A 285 -1.95 29.77 -32.26
N LEU A 286 -2.45 29.87 -31.02
CA LEU A 286 -1.65 30.29 -29.86
C LEU A 286 -0.82 29.13 -29.27
N ILE A 287 -1.37 27.91 -29.17
CA ILE A 287 -0.60 26.74 -28.70
C ILE A 287 0.65 26.53 -29.55
N LEU A 288 0.52 26.61 -30.88
CA LEU A 288 1.64 26.42 -31.80
C LEU A 288 2.64 27.59 -31.78
N THR A 289 2.24 28.76 -31.29
CA THR A 289 3.11 29.95 -31.21
C THR A 289 3.82 30.06 -29.85
N GLU A 290 3.12 29.73 -28.77
CA GLU A 290 3.56 30.01 -27.40
C GLU A 290 3.72 28.76 -26.53
N GLY A 291 3.21 27.62 -26.98
CA GLY A 291 3.32 26.33 -26.31
C GLY A 291 2.15 25.99 -25.38
N VAL A 292 2.38 25.00 -24.52
CA VAL A 292 1.38 24.44 -23.59
C VAL A 292 0.78 25.47 -22.63
N ARG A 293 1.45 26.60 -22.38
CA ARG A 293 0.96 27.66 -21.50
C ARG A 293 -0.37 28.27 -21.97
N SER A 294 -0.59 28.32 -23.27
CA SER A 294 -1.81 28.91 -23.84
C SER A 294 -3.05 28.13 -23.45
N ILE A 295 -2.93 26.81 -23.28
CA ILE A 295 -4.04 25.96 -22.81
C ILE A 295 -4.56 26.47 -21.45
N PHE A 296 -3.67 26.83 -20.53
CA PHE A 296 -4.04 27.39 -19.23
C PHE A 296 -4.63 28.79 -19.34
N GLN A 297 -4.08 29.64 -20.20
CA GLN A 297 -4.61 30.99 -20.43
C GLN A 297 -6.06 30.93 -20.91
N PHE A 298 -6.37 30.07 -21.89
CA PHE A 298 -7.74 29.85 -22.34
C PHE A 298 -8.62 29.24 -21.25
N ALA A 299 -8.14 28.24 -20.51
CA ALA A 299 -8.90 27.60 -19.44
C ALA A 299 -9.30 28.60 -18.33
N ILE A 300 -8.40 29.50 -17.93
CA ILE A 300 -8.70 30.53 -16.92
C ILE A 300 -9.59 31.62 -17.52
N ALA A 301 -9.38 32.02 -18.77
CA ALA A 301 -10.21 33.03 -19.43
C ALA A 301 -11.68 32.62 -19.54
N VAL A 302 -11.95 31.35 -19.88
CA VAL A 302 -13.34 30.85 -19.94
C VAL A 302 -14.00 30.81 -18.56
N LEU A 303 -13.24 30.50 -17.50
CA LEU A 303 -13.76 30.57 -16.12
C LEU A 303 -13.99 32.02 -15.69
N LYS A 304 -13.04 32.93 -15.95
CA LYS A 304 -13.12 34.33 -15.56
C LYS A 304 -14.34 35.01 -16.18
N ARG A 305 -14.57 34.79 -17.48
CA ARG A 305 -15.70 35.36 -18.21
C ARG A 305 -17.04 34.97 -17.60
N ASN A 306 -17.13 33.74 -17.12
CA ASN A 306 -18.33 33.17 -16.54
C ASN A 306 -18.37 33.25 -14.99
N GLU A 307 -17.50 34.04 -14.37
CA GLU A 307 -17.32 34.06 -12.91
C GLU A 307 -18.63 34.34 -12.15
N THR A 308 -19.42 35.32 -12.60
CA THR A 308 -20.70 35.67 -11.98
C THR A 308 -21.69 34.52 -12.02
N THR A 309 -21.77 33.81 -13.15
CA THR A 309 -22.65 32.65 -13.33
C THR A 309 -22.18 31.49 -12.47
N ILE A 310 -20.88 31.21 -12.46
CA ILE A 310 -20.28 30.12 -11.67
C ILE A 310 -20.58 30.29 -10.18
N LEU A 311 -20.41 31.50 -9.63
CA LEU A 311 -20.63 31.79 -8.22
C LEU A 311 -22.12 31.71 -7.81
N GLY A 312 -23.04 31.77 -8.78
CA GLY A 312 -24.48 31.68 -8.55
C GLY A 312 -25.06 30.27 -8.60
N LEU A 313 -24.29 29.26 -9.00
CA LEU A 313 -24.76 27.89 -9.22
C LEU A 313 -24.36 26.95 -8.08
N ASP A 314 -25.22 25.97 -7.80
CA ASP A 314 -24.95 24.85 -6.88
C ASP A 314 -24.26 23.67 -7.59
N PHE A 315 -23.89 22.62 -6.85
CA PHE A 315 -23.11 21.49 -7.37
C PHE A 315 -23.59 20.94 -8.73
N GLU A 316 -24.86 20.54 -8.86
CA GLU A 316 -25.35 19.84 -10.05
C GLU A 316 -25.40 20.79 -11.26
N HIS A 317 -25.97 21.98 -11.09
CA HIS A 317 -26.07 22.96 -12.16
C HIS A 317 -24.71 23.51 -12.56
N LEU A 318 -23.83 23.74 -11.58
CA LEU A 318 -22.46 24.20 -11.80
C LEU A 318 -21.66 23.16 -12.59
N LEU A 319 -21.69 21.89 -12.19
CA LEU A 319 -20.95 20.85 -12.90
C LEU A 319 -21.44 20.68 -14.34
N ASN A 320 -22.74 20.76 -14.57
CA ASN A 320 -23.31 20.74 -15.92
C ASN A 320 -22.87 21.97 -16.74
N PHE A 321 -22.90 23.15 -16.13
CA PHE A 321 -22.49 24.41 -16.77
C PHE A 321 -21.00 24.40 -17.15
N LEU A 322 -20.12 23.95 -16.25
CA LEU A 322 -18.69 23.80 -16.52
C LEU A 322 -18.40 22.85 -17.70
N LYS A 323 -19.24 21.81 -17.89
CA LYS A 323 -19.06 20.84 -18.97
C LYS A 323 -19.61 21.32 -20.32
N ASN A 324 -20.71 22.08 -20.31
CA ASN A 324 -21.51 22.29 -21.52
C ASN A 324 -21.77 23.77 -21.86
N GLY A 325 -21.57 24.72 -20.94
CA GLY A 325 -22.02 26.11 -21.10
C GLY A 325 -20.93 27.18 -21.20
N LEU A 326 -19.69 26.89 -20.77
CA LEU A 326 -18.64 27.91 -20.63
C LEU A 326 -18.29 28.70 -21.91
N PHE A 327 -18.49 28.09 -23.09
CA PHE A 327 -18.09 28.68 -24.37
C PHE A 327 -19.22 29.46 -25.06
N GLU A 328 -20.45 29.44 -24.54
CA GLU A 328 -21.58 30.13 -25.19
C GLU A 328 -21.36 31.65 -25.23
N GLU A 329 -20.71 32.24 -24.23
CA GLU A 329 -20.31 33.66 -24.19
C GLU A 329 -19.31 34.07 -25.30
N TYR A 330 -18.67 33.09 -25.96
CA TYR A 330 -17.66 33.34 -27.01
C TYR A 330 -18.10 32.87 -28.40
N LYS A 331 -19.31 32.31 -28.54
CA LYS A 331 -19.74 31.58 -29.74
C LYS A 331 -19.59 32.36 -31.06
N ASP A 332 -19.72 33.68 -31.00
CA ASP A 332 -19.65 34.58 -32.16
C ASP A 332 -18.48 35.57 -32.08
N ASP A 333 -17.60 35.46 -31.08
CA ASP A 333 -16.47 36.38 -30.86
C ASP A 333 -15.20 35.64 -30.42
N ASP A 334 -14.53 35.05 -31.41
CA ASP A 334 -13.29 34.31 -31.25
C ASP A 334 -12.10 35.21 -30.88
N ARG A 335 -12.12 36.48 -31.34
CA ARG A 335 -11.09 37.49 -31.01
C ARG A 335 -11.12 37.83 -29.54
N GLN A 336 -12.30 37.97 -28.97
CA GLN A 336 -12.46 38.28 -27.56
C GLN A 336 -12.00 37.15 -26.65
N LEU A 337 -12.17 35.88 -27.06
CA LEU A 337 -11.58 34.73 -26.35
C LEU A 337 -10.05 34.84 -26.28
N VAL A 338 -9.41 35.17 -27.40
CA VAL A 338 -7.96 35.36 -27.45
C VAL A 338 -7.52 36.57 -26.61
N ALA A 339 -8.24 37.69 -26.72
CA ALA A 339 -7.95 38.88 -25.93
C ALA A 339 -8.01 38.60 -24.42
N ASP A 340 -9.05 37.90 -23.95
CA ASP A 340 -9.20 37.52 -22.54
C ASP A 340 -8.09 36.55 -22.10
N ALA A 341 -7.74 35.56 -22.93
CA ALA A 341 -6.65 34.63 -22.64
C ALA A 341 -5.29 35.34 -22.50
N CYS A 342 -4.99 36.30 -23.38
CA CYS A 342 -3.74 37.06 -23.35
C CYS A 342 -3.61 37.98 -22.13
N THR A 343 -4.67 38.24 -21.36
CA THR A 343 -4.59 39.02 -20.11
C THR A 343 -3.86 38.30 -18.99
N PHE A 344 -3.77 36.97 -19.04
CA PHE A 344 -3.16 36.14 -18.00
C PHE A 344 -1.68 35.88 -18.31
N ASP A 345 -0.78 36.44 -17.50
CA ASP A 345 0.68 36.24 -17.66
C ASP A 345 1.15 34.92 -17.01
N ILE A 346 0.81 33.81 -17.65
CA ILE A 346 1.24 32.48 -17.23
C ILE A 346 2.60 32.19 -17.84
N THR A 347 3.64 32.21 -17.01
CA THR A 347 5.02 31.93 -17.46
C THR A 347 5.33 30.44 -17.41
N VAL A 348 6.16 29.96 -18.36
CA VAL A 348 6.68 28.58 -18.33
C VAL A 348 7.46 28.30 -17.04
N LYS A 349 8.13 29.32 -16.49
CA LYS A 349 8.82 29.21 -15.20
C LYS A 349 7.85 28.89 -14.06
N ARG A 350 6.68 29.54 -14.02
CA ARG A 350 5.64 29.27 -13.01
C ARG A 350 5.08 27.86 -13.16
N LEU A 351 4.80 27.42 -14.39
CA LEU A 351 4.34 26.05 -14.65
C LEU A 351 5.38 25.01 -14.17
N ASN A 352 6.66 25.20 -14.49
CA ASN A 352 7.72 24.30 -14.03
C ASN A 352 7.88 24.27 -12.50
N GLN A 353 7.64 25.41 -11.84
CA GLN A 353 7.61 25.47 -10.38
C GLN A 353 6.46 24.64 -9.82
N LEU A 354 5.24 24.83 -10.33
CA LEU A 354 4.05 24.06 -9.91
C LEU A 354 4.23 22.56 -10.18
N GLU A 355 4.86 22.17 -11.28
CA GLU A 355 5.18 20.76 -11.55
C GLU A 355 6.15 20.19 -10.50
N LYS A 356 7.16 20.96 -10.09
CA LYS A 356 8.09 20.54 -9.03
C LYS A 356 7.38 20.40 -7.69
N GLU A 357 6.50 21.34 -7.36
CA GLU A 357 5.66 21.30 -6.15
C GLU A 357 4.77 20.04 -6.16
N HIS A 358 4.13 19.73 -7.28
CA HIS A 358 3.32 18.52 -7.44
C HIS A 358 4.12 17.23 -7.21
N LYS A 359 5.31 17.12 -7.84
CA LYS A 359 6.18 15.95 -7.67
C LYS A 359 6.65 15.79 -6.23
N GLN A 360 6.95 16.89 -5.54
CA GLN A 360 7.31 16.87 -4.12
C GLN A 360 6.14 16.43 -3.24
N GLN A 361 4.93 16.93 -3.52
CA GLN A 361 3.72 16.54 -2.80
C GLN A 361 3.42 15.05 -2.98
N GLN A 362 3.43 14.53 -4.21
CA GLN A 362 3.24 13.11 -4.46
C GLN A 362 4.31 12.25 -3.77
N ALA A 363 5.58 12.64 -3.84
CA ALA A 363 6.66 11.92 -3.17
C ALA A 363 6.47 11.88 -1.64
N LYS A 364 6.00 12.99 -1.06
CA LYS A 364 5.66 13.07 0.36
C LYS A 364 4.48 12.17 0.70
N GLU A 365 3.40 12.22 -0.07
CA GLU A 365 2.22 11.37 0.15
C GLU A 365 2.56 9.88 0.07
N VAL A 366 3.42 9.47 -0.88
CA VAL A 366 3.92 8.09 -0.97
C VAL A 366 4.80 7.72 0.24
N ALA A 367 5.65 8.63 0.71
CA ALA A 367 6.48 8.39 1.89
C ALA A 367 5.63 8.29 3.17
N ASP A 368 4.63 9.15 3.31
CA ASP A 368 3.67 9.16 4.42
C ASP A 368 2.83 7.87 4.41
N ALA A 369 2.36 7.42 3.23
CA ALA A 369 1.63 6.17 3.08
C ALA A 369 2.47 4.94 3.45
N ARG A 370 3.76 4.90 3.06
CA ARG A 370 4.69 3.84 3.47
C ARG A 370 4.94 3.84 4.97
N THR A 371 5.11 5.02 5.55
CA THR A 371 5.29 5.19 7.00
C THR A 371 4.04 4.72 7.75
N LEU A 372 2.86 5.05 7.26
CA LEU A 372 1.59 4.62 7.83
C LEU A 372 1.45 3.08 7.79
N ASP A 373 1.77 2.44 6.66
CA ASP A 373 1.74 0.97 6.54
C ASP A 373 2.73 0.30 7.53
N GLN A 374 3.93 0.85 7.68
CA GLN A 374 4.91 0.35 8.65
C GLN A 374 4.40 0.51 10.09
N LEU A 375 3.81 1.66 10.42
CA LEU A 375 3.23 1.91 11.75
C LEU A 375 2.02 0.99 12.01
N GLN A 376 1.22 0.69 11.00
CA GLN A 376 0.12 -0.27 11.12
C GLN A 376 0.62 -1.68 11.41
N LYS A 377 1.65 -2.15 10.69
CA LYS A 377 2.30 -3.45 10.95
C LYS A 377 2.87 -3.54 12.37
N ASN A 378 3.65 -2.53 12.77
CA ASN A 378 4.20 -2.47 14.13
C ASN A 378 3.10 -2.45 15.20
N ASN A 379 2.00 -1.73 14.97
CA ASN A 379 0.86 -1.73 15.90
C ASN A 379 0.20 -3.11 16.02
N VAL A 380 0.09 -3.87 14.93
CA VAL A 380 -0.44 -5.24 14.96
C VAL A 380 0.49 -6.15 15.76
N GLU A 381 1.81 -6.07 15.52
CA GLU A 381 2.80 -6.86 16.25
C GLU A 381 2.83 -6.53 17.75
N LEU A 382 2.83 -5.25 18.11
CA LEU A 382 2.80 -4.82 19.50
C LEU A 382 1.51 -5.27 20.20
N ARG A 383 0.36 -5.22 19.51
CA ARG A 383 -0.91 -5.75 20.06
C ARG A 383 -0.84 -7.26 20.28
N ALA A 384 -0.17 -8.01 19.40
CA ALA A 384 0.03 -9.44 19.59
C ALA A 384 0.93 -9.73 20.80
N GLN A 385 2.02 -9.00 20.96
CA GLN A 385 2.91 -9.12 22.12
C GLN A 385 2.22 -8.76 23.43
N VAL A 386 1.44 -7.67 23.46
CA VAL A 386 0.65 -7.29 24.63
C VAL A 386 -0.31 -8.42 25.01
N LYS A 387 -1.01 -9.00 24.03
CA LYS A 387 -1.92 -10.12 24.27
C LYS A 387 -1.19 -11.35 24.81
N GLU A 388 -0.01 -11.66 24.29
CA GLU A 388 0.83 -12.76 24.80
C GLU A 388 1.29 -12.53 26.24
N ILE A 389 1.75 -11.31 26.54
CA ILE A 389 2.13 -10.89 27.90
C ILE A 389 0.92 -10.95 28.85
N GLU A 390 -0.27 -10.53 28.41
CA GLU A 390 -1.49 -10.63 29.20
C GLU A 390 -1.83 -12.09 29.51
N THR A 391 -1.76 -12.99 28.52
CA THR A 391 -2.03 -14.42 28.74
C THR A 391 -1.02 -15.09 29.66
N THR A 392 0.25 -14.75 29.54
CA THR A 392 1.31 -15.30 30.40
C THR A 392 1.18 -14.76 31.83
N THR A 393 0.87 -13.48 31.99
CA THR A 393 0.60 -12.87 33.30
C THR A 393 -0.60 -13.52 33.99
N LEU A 394 -1.70 -13.74 33.26
CA LEU A 394 -2.87 -14.45 33.79
C LEU A 394 -2.54 -15.89 34.20
N SER A 395 -1.72 -16.61 33.42
CA SER A 395 -1.26 -17.95 33.76
C SER A 395 -0.44 -17.95 35.06
N VAL A 396 0.52 -17.04 35.19
CA VAL A 396 1.36 -16.91 36.40
C VAL A 396 0.52 -16.51 37.63
N GLU A 397 -0.48 -15.64 37.45
CA GLU A 397 -1.41 -15.30 38.54
C GLU A 397 -2.25 -16.51 38.99
N GLN A 398 -2.68 -17.36 38.06
CA GLN A 398 -3.38 -18.60 38.34
C GLN A 398 -2.48 -19.57 39.12
N GLU A 399 -1.26 -19.81 38.64
CA GLU A 399 -0.26 -20.65 39.31
C GLU A 399 0.05 -20.14 40.72
N ARG A 400 0.18 -18.81 40.91
CA ARG A 400 0.40 -18.22 42.23
C ARG A 400 -0.76 -18.49 43.19
N LYS A 401 -2.00 -18.43 42.72
CA LYS A 401 -3.19 -18.75 43.53
C LYS A 401 -3.19 -20.22 43.92
N ASP A 402 -2.88 -21.12 42.99
CA ASP A 402 -2.82 -22.56 43.26
C ASP A 402 -1.72 -22.90 44.28
N ILE A 403 -0.54 -22.28 44.17
CA ILE A 403 0.54 -22.43 45.15
C ILE A 403 0.11 -21.89 46.52
N CYS A 404 -0.58 -20.75 46.60
CA CYS A 404 -1.09 -20.24 47.88
C CYS A 404 -2.07 -21.22 48.53
N ILE A 405 -3.00 -21.79 47.76
CA ILE A 405 -3.95 -22.80 48.25
C ILE A 405 -3.20 -24.04 48.76
N GLN A 406 -2.18 -24.50 48.03
CA GLN A 406 -1.35 -25.63 48.47
C GLN A 406 -0.58 -25.31 49.75
N LEU A 407 0.02 -24.12 49.85
CA LEU A 407 0.73 -23.67 51.05
C LEU A 407 -0.19 -23.57 52.27
N ASP A 408 -1.39 -23.02 52.11
CA ASP A 408 -2.37 -22.94 53.18
C ASP A 408 -2.81 -24.33 53.65
N LYS A 409 -3.02 -25.26 52.71
CA LYS A 409 -3.32 -26.66 53.04
C LYS A 409 -2.18 -27.32 53.80
N SER A 410 -0.95 -27.23 53.28
CA SER A 410 0.23 -27.77 53.97
C SER A 410 0.43 -27.13 55.34
N ARG A 411 0.15 -25.84 55.51
CA ARG A 411 0.21 -25.16 56.81
C ARG A 411 -0.83 -25.72 57.79
N ALA A 412 -2.05 -25.97 57.33
CA ALA A 412 -3.10 -26.57 58.14
C ALA A 412 -2.74 -28.01 58.55
N ASP A 413 -2.24 -28.82 57.62
CA ASP A 413 -1.77 -30.18 57.89
C ASP A 413 -0.62 -30.18 58.92
N LEU A 414 0.30 -29.21 58.80
CA LEU A 414 1.43 -29.05 59.72
C LEU A 414 0.98 -28.62 61.12
N SER A 415 -0.02 -27.73 61.21
CA SER A 415 -0.66 -27.37 62.49
C SER A 415 -1.32 -28.58 63.14
N HIS A 416 -2.07 -29.37 62.37
CA HIS A 416 -2.71 -30.58 62.86
C HIS A 416 -1.69 -31.60 63.39
N ALA A 417 -0.60 -31.82 62.66
CA ALA A 417 0.49 -32.69 63.11
C ALA A 417 1.16 -32.17 64.40
N TYR A 418 1.30 -30.85 64.55
CA TYR A 418 1.80 -30.25 65.79
C TYR A 418 0.85 -30.47 66.97
N ASP A 419 -0.46 -30.31 66.77
CA ASP A 419 -1.48 -30.54 67.79
C ASP A 419 -1.54 -32.02 68.21
N GLU A 420 -1.44 -32.94 67.24
CA GLU A 420 -1.30 -34.38 67.50
C GLU A 420 -0.02 -34.69 68.26
N GLN A 421 1.11 -34.10 67.87
CA GLN A 421 2.39 -34.28 68.55
C GLN A 421 2.32 -33.78 70.01
N SER A 422 1.65 -32.64 70.26
CA SER A 422 1.41 -32.14 71.61
C SER A 422 0.56 -33.11 72.41
N SER A 423 -0.56 -33.58 71.84
CA SER A 423 -1.48 -34.52 72.49
C SER A 423 -0.80 -35.86 72.82
N LEU A 424 0.01 -36.38 71.90
CA LEU A 424 0.82 -37.58 72.11
C LEU A 424 1.88 -37.36 73.19
N ASN A 425 2.54 -36.21 73.23
CA ASN A 425 3.49 -35.87 74.29
C ASN A 425 2.81 -35.80 75.66
N ASP A 426 1.61 -35.20 75.74
CA ASP A 426 0.81 -35.16 76.97
C ASP A 426 0.41 -36.57 77.41
N LEU A 427 -0.04 -37.41 76.49
CA LEU A 427 -0.38 -38.82 76.76
C LEU A 427 0.85 -39.61 77.23
N VAL A 428 2.01 -39.42 76.59
CA VAL A 428 3.27 -40.04 77.01
C VAL A 428 3.65 -39.53 78.41
N GLY A 429 3.40 -38.26 78.72
CA GLY A 429 3.56 -37.70 80.07
C GLY A 429 2.68 -38.42 81.10
N LEU A 430 1.37 -38.52 80.82
CA LEU A 430 0.40 -39.22 81.68
C LEU A 430 0.77 -40.69 81.87
N LEU A 431 1.09 -41.41 80.78
CA LEU A 431 1.52 -42.81 80.84
C LEU A 431 2.82 -42.96 81.64
N ARG A 432 3.77 -42.03 81.48
CA ARG A 432 5.02 -42.03 82.27
C ARG A 432 4.74 -41.81 83.75
N ASP A 433 3.77 -40.97 84.10
CA ASP A 433 3.37 -40.75 85.49
C ASP A 433 2.56 -41.93 86.06
N GLU A 434 1.68 -42.55 85.27
CA GLU A 434 0.99 -43.79 85.62
C GLU A 434 2.00 -44.92 85.90
N VAL A 435 2.99 -45.11 85.01
CA VAL A 435 4.09 -46.08 85.17
C VAL A 435 4.94 -45.80 86.41
N LYS A 436 5.20 -44.54 86.76
CA LYS A 436 5.89 -44.20 88.02
C LYS A 436 5.04 -44.48 89.25
N SER A 437 3.71 -44.35 89.14
CA SER A 437 2.77 -44.53 90.26
C SER A 437 2.37 -46.00 90.50
N LEU A 438 2.44 -46.83 89.45
CA LEU A 438 2.12 -48.26 89.46
C LEU A 438 2.86 -49.05 90.56
N PRO A 439 4.20 -48.92 90.73
CA PRO A 439 4.93 -49.56 91.81
C PRO A 439 4.39 -49.17 93.19
N ARG A 440 4.10 -47.88 93.41
CA ARG A 440 3.54 -47.39 94.69
C ARG A 440 2.13 -47.92 94.95
N ARG A 441 1.32 -48.06 93.89
CA ARG A 441 -0.06 -48.58 94.00
C ARG A 441 -0.05 -50.08 94.31
N ILE A 442 0.80 -50.85 93.63
CA ILE A 442 1.02 -52.27 93.90
C ILE A 442 1.57 -52.47 95.32
N GLU A 443 2.57 -51.67 95.71
CA GLU A 443 3.14 -51.71 97.06
C GLU A 443 2.07 -51.45 98.13
N SER A 444 1.18 -50.47 97.91
CA SER A 444 0.08 -50.19 98.86
C SER A 444 -0.95 -51.32 98.98
N GLN A 445 -1.30 -51.99 97.88
CA GLN A 445 -2.26 -53.11 97.88
C GLN A 445 -1.64 -54.36 98.51
N CYS A 446 -0.42 -54.70 98.11
CA CYS A 446 0.31 -55.84 98.68
C CYS A 446 0.69 -55.61 100.14
N ARG A 447 0.83 -54.36 100.60
CA ARG A 447 1.14 -54.06 102.00
C ARG A 447 0.03 -54.51 102.95
N THR A 448 -1.23 -54.26 102.59
CA THR A 448 -2.37 -54.74 103.38
C THR A 448 -2.42 -56.26 103.45
N GLU A 449 -2.25 -56.95 102.33
CA GLU A 449 -2.20 -58.42 102.31
C GLU A 449 -0.99 -58.97 103.07
N PHE A 450 0.16 -58.30 103.00
CA PHE A 450 1.37 -58.67 103.73
C PHE A 450 1.23 -58.45 105.25
N GLU A 451 0.61 -57.35 105.68
CA GLU A 451 0.31 -57.06 107.09
C GLU A 451 -0.69 -58.08 107.66
N ASP A 452 -1.72 -58.47 106.90
CA ASP A 452 -2.64 -59.54 107.27
C ASP A 452 -1.93 -60.90 107.37
N LEU A 453 -1.03 -61.22 106.43
CA LEU A 453 -0.24 -62.46 106.50
C LEU A 453 0.73 -62.47 107.69
N CYS A 454 1.36 -61.33 108.01
CA CYS A 454 2.25 -61.18 109.14
C CYS A 454 1.52 -61.34 110.48
N THR A 455 0.31 -60.78 110.61
CA THR A 455 -0.50 -60.93 111.83
C THR A 455 -0.99 -62.36 112.01
N GLU A 456 -1.35 -63.06 110.94
CA GLU A 456 -1.74 -64.47 111.01
C GLU A 456 -0.55 -65.39 111.35
N ASN A 457 0.63 -65.12 110.78
CA ASN A 457 1.87 -65.82 111.16
C ASN A 457 2.24 -65.60 112.63
N ALA A 458 2.08 -64.37 113.15
CA ALA A 458 2.33 -64.08 114.56
C ALA A 458 1.41 -64.91 115.48
N LYS A 459 0.11 -65.04 115.15
CA LYS A 459 -0.83 -65.90 115.89
C LYS A 459 -0.44 -67.38 115.84
N LEU A 460 0.05 -67.86 114.70
CA LEU A 460 0.49 -69.25 114.54
C LEU A 460 1.75 -69.54 115.36
N VAL A 461 2.71 -68.63 115.40
CA VAL A 461 3.92 -68.73 116.24
C VAL A 461 3.56 -68.78 117.72
N GLU A 462 2.64 -67.93 118.18
CA GLU A 462 2.20 -67.93 119.58
C GLU A 462 1.46 -69.22 119.97
N LYS A 463 0.63 -69.76 119.08
CA LYS A 463 0.02 -71.10 119.26
C LYS A 463 1.06 -72.21 119.36
N ASN A 464 2.10 -72.18 118.52
CA ASN A 464 3.16 -73.19 118.56
C ASN A 464 3.96 -73.11 119.86
N SER A 465 4.27 -71.91 120.36
CA SER A 465 4.93 -71.72 121.66
C SER A 465 4.13 -72.31 122.81
N VAL A 466 2.80 -72.12 122.83
CA VAL A 466 1.93 -72.68 123.88
C VAL A 466 1.87 -74.20 123.82
N LEU A 467 1.88 -74.79 122.61
CA LEU A 467 1.91 -76.24 122.43
C LEU A 467 3.25 -76.85 122.86
N GLU A 468 4.37 -76.16 122.62
CA GLU A 468 5.70 -76.57 123.10
C GLU A 468 5.80 -76.55 124.64
N ASP A 469 5.25 -75.52 125.29
CA ASP A 469 5.21 -75.43 126.76
C ASP A 469 4.33 -76.52 127.41
N GLN A 470 3.23 -76.90 126.74
CA GLN A 470 2.38 -78.00 127.19
C GLN A 470 3.08 -79.37 127.07
N LEU A 471 3.86 -79.57 126.01
CA LEU A 471 4.67 -80.76 125.81
C LEU A 471 5.75 -80.90 126.89
N ALA A 472 6.48 -79.82 127.19
CA ALA A 472 7.53 -79.82 128.22
C ALA A 472 6.98 -80.14 129.64
N ASN A 473 5.79 -79.64 129.97
CA ASN A 473 5.14 -79.94 131.26
C ASN A 473 4.72 -81.42 131.37
N LEU A 474 4.19 -82.01 130.29
CA LEU A 474 3.83 -83.43 130.28
C LEU A 474 5.06 -84.33 130.40
N GLU A 475 6.18 -83.98 129.75
CA GLU A 475 7.45 -84.71 129.90
C GLU A 475 7.95 -84.71 131.35
N THR A 476 7.87 -83.56 132.03
CA THR A 476 8.30 -83.41 133.43
C THR A 476 7.44 -84.27 134.38
N LEU A 477 6.13 -84.34 134.14
CA LEU A 477 5.18 -85.16 134.92
C LEU A 477 5.45 -86.66 134.77
N VAL A 478 5.81 -87.11 133.56
CA VAL A 478 6.15 -88.52 133.29
C VAL A 478 7.44 -88.92 134.00
N ILE A 479 8.43 -88.01 134.08
CA ILE A 479 9.68 -88.25 134.81
C ILE A 479 9.42 -88.41 136.31
N ASP A 480 8.57 -87.57 136.92
CA ASP A 480 8.25 -87.63 138.35
C ASP A 480 7.50 -88.93 138.73
N ILE A 481 6.54 -89.35 137.89
CA ILE A 481 5.80 -90.61 138.10
C ILE A 481 6.73 -91.82 138.00
N LYS A 482 7.68 -91.82 137.06
CA LYS A 482 8.68 -92.90 136.95
C LYS A 482 9.58 -93.00 138.19
N MET A 483 9.99 -91.87 138.77
CA MET A 483 10.81 -91.88 139.99
C MET A 483 10.04 -92.43 141.20
N ARG A 484 8.78 -92.03 141.39
CA ARG A 484 7.95 -92.54 142.51
C ARG A 484 7.65 -94.04 142.37
N TYR A 485 7.44 -94.53 141.15
CA TYR A 485 7.24 -95.96 140.90
C TYR A 485 8.49 -96.78 141.25
N ALA A 486 9.68 -96.29 140.90
CA ALA A 486 10.94 -96.98 141.22
C ALA A 486 11.22 -97.06 142.73
N GLN A 487 10.88 -96.02 143.50
CA GLN A 487 10.99 -96.04 144.96
C GLN A 487 10.04 -97.05 145.61
N SER A 488 8.79 -97.13 145.14
CA SER A 488 7.79 -98.05 145.67
C SER A 488 8.10 -99.53 145.38
N GLU A 489 8.73 -99.84 144.24
CA GLU A 489 9.19 -101.21 143.91
C GLU A 489 10.32 -101.67 144.85
N ASN A 490 11.23 -100.75 145.20
CA ASN A 490 12.38 -101.07 146.04
C ASN A 490 11.95 -101.39 147.49
N GLU A 491 11.00 -100.63 148.04
CA GLU A 491 10.40 -100.88 149.37
C GLU A 491 9.63 -102.21 149.41
N ARG A 492 8.97 -102.60 148.30
CA ARG A 492 8.31 -103.91 148.16
C ARG A 492 9.33 -105.05 148.21
N GLY A 493 10.48 -104.89 147.56
CA GLY A 493 11.57 -105.87 147.57
C GLY A 493 12.14 -106.13 148.96
N GLU A 494 12.38 -105.08 149.74
CA GLU A 494 12.91 -105.19 151.11
C GLU A 494 11.92 -105.84 152.09
N LEU A 495 10.63 -105.56 151.96
CA LEU A 495 9.58 -106.17 152.77
C LEU A 495 9.38 -107.67 152.44
N GLN A 496 9.54 -108.05 151.17
CA GLN A 496 9.48 -109.45 150.74
C GLN A 496 10.66 -110.28 151.32
N GLN A 497 11.84 -109.67 151.49
CA GLN A 497 13.01 -110.30 152.04
C GLN A 497 12.87 -110.55 153.56
N LYS A 498 12.35 -109.55 154.31
CA LYS A 498 12.05 -109.68 155.75
C LYS A 498 10.96 -110.71 156.05
N LEU A 499 9.97 -110.86 155.15
CA LEU A 499 8.92 -111.89 155.28
C LEU A 499 9.47 -113.32 155.13
N ASN A 500 10.45 -113.50 154.24
CA ASN A 500 11.06 -114.82 154.00
C ASN A 500 12.03 -115.24 155.10
N GLU A 501 12.70 -114.30 155.78
CA GLU A 501 13.54 -114.59 156.94
C GLU A 501 12.71 -114.95 158.19
N MET A 502 11.55 -114.30 158.40
CA MET A 502 10.64 -114.65 159.49
C MET A 502 9.97 -116.03 159.31
N LYS A 503 9.70 -116.46 158.07
CA LYS A 503 9.17 -117.81 157.81
C LYS A 503 10.18 -118.91 158.13
N LYS A 504 11.47 -118.68 157.94
CA LYS A 504 12.52 -119.68 158.21
C LYS A 504 12.81 -119.89 159.70
N LEU A 505 12.50 -118.92 160.57
CA LEU A 505 12.72 -119.00 162.02
C LEU A 505 11.54 -119.59 162.80
N MET A 506 10.35 -119.73 162.19
CA MET A 506 9.13 -120.21 162.87
C MET A 506 8.60 -121.58 162.42
N GLY A 507 9.35 -122.35 161.64
CA GLY A 507 9.00 -123.75 161.34
C GLY A 507 7.64 -123.92 160.64
N ILE A 508 7.45 -123.25 159.50
CA ILE A 508 6.48 -123.61 158.46
C ILE A 508 7.19 -123.66 157.12
#